data_AF-K0RPJ5-F1
#
_entry.id   AF-K0RPJ5-F1
#
_cell.length_a   1.000
_cell.length_b   1.000
_cell.length_c   1.000
_cell.angle_alpha   90.00
_cell.angle_beta   90.00
_cell.angle_gamma   90.00
#
_symmetry.space_group_name_H-M   'P 1'
#
loop_
_entity.id
_entity.type
_entity.pdbx_description
1 polymer ?
#
loop_
_entity_poly.entity_id
_entity_poly.type
_entity_poly.pdbx_seq_one_letter_code
_entity_poly.pdbx_strand_id
1 'polypeptide(L)'
;MKFINNLVSFAILSASVEAKKPAFSPKHYTHDVLSIRGGAGPLDPDLIAKTVTGVMALQGAADYLAPNKAPEVLYGIEGVGATEAFMNEFAGANTLNWAIMAFGVLFGGLSAKKAIGYGLLPTLLAEIRGILNGSTEALGCNMTAQWLNWVLPVFTCHAALTDADYSTNLIKAWCVYLGLATGQCRLAPEAALDGWGFPEKGPLTVFFCKVMSQFALAATVLTGSLVSGVDSHKAVGYSLVPLLASVLQFVLSGDLEAQIGDNVVKAYPWIAILAAAVFTLAF
;
A
#
# COMPACT_ATOMS: atom_id res chain seq x y z
N MET A 1 -7.30 23.42 -14.97
CA MET A 1 -8.71 23.03 -14.66
C MET A 1 -9.37 22.18 -15.76
N LYS A 2 -9.47 22.61 -17.02
CA LYS A 2 -10.12 21.79 -18.09
C LYS A 2 -9.46 20.43 -18.36
N PHE A 3 -8.13 20.32 -18.21
CA PHE A 3 -7.39 19.07 -18.40
C PHE A 3 -7.59 18.06 -17.25
N ILE A 4 -7.77 18.56 -16.03
CA ILE A 4 -8.01 17.76 -14.81
C ILE A 4 -9.42 17.15 -14.86
N ASN A 5 -10.42 17.93 -15.28
CA ASN A 5 -11.78 17.40 -15.46
C ASN A 5 -11.84 16.32 -16.55
N ASN A 6 -11.05 16.45 -17.63
CA ASN A 6 -11.02 15.43 -18.69
C ASN A 6 -10.37 14.11 -18.23
N LEU A 7 -9.34 14.15 -17.37
CA LEU A 7 -8.71 12.96 -16.80
C LEU A 7 -9.60 12.24 -15.78
N VAL A 8 -10.29 13.00 -14.92
CA VAL A 8 -11.27 12.46 -13.96
C VAL A 8 -12.48 11.86 -14.71
N SER A 9 -12.95 12.50 -15.79
CA SER A 9 -14.01 11.93 -16.63
C SER A 9 -13.57 10.67 -17.36
N PHE A 10 -12.31 10.55 -17.80
CA PHE A 10 -11.82 9.33 -18.44
C PHE A 10 -11.75 8.15 -17.46
N ALA A 11 -11.29 8.40 -16.22
CA ALA A 11 -11.25 7.39 -15.16
C ALA A 11 -12.65 6.90 -14.73
N ILE A 12 -13.65 7.80 -14.72
CA ILE A 12 -15.05 7.47 -14.42
C ILE A 12 -15.72 6.74 -15.61
N LEU A 13 -15.38 7.11 -16.85
CA LEU A 13 -15.92 6.44 -18.04
C LEU A 13 -15.32 5.04 -18.27
N SER A 14 -14.04 4.80 -17.95
CA SER A 14 -13.45 3.46 -18.01
C SER A 14 -13.97 2.50 -16.94
N ALA A 15 -14.57 3.02 -15.86
CA ALA A 15 -15.22 2.22 -14.82
C ALA A 15 -16.68 1.83 -15.16
N SER A 16 -17.27 2.39 -16.22
CA SER A 16 -18.69 2.18 -16.56
C SER A 16 -18.95 1.26 -17.75
N VAL A 17 -17.91 0.75 -18.42
CA VAL A 17 -18.05 -0.19 -19.56
C VAL A 17 -17.55 -1.58 -19.17
N GLU A 18 -18.26 -2.24 -18.25
CA GLU A 18 -18.47 -3.70 -18.15
C GLU A 18 -19.02 -4.10 -16.78
N ALA A 19 -20.11 -3.45 -16.35
CA ALA A 19 -20.95 -3.99 -15.28
C ALA A 19 -21.82 -5.16 -15.83
N LYS A 20 -21.18 -6.28 -16.21
CA LYS A 20 -21.91 -7.55 -16.27
C LYS A 20 -22.19 -7.96 -14.82
N LYS A 21 -23.48 -8.03 -14.47
CA LYS A 21 -24.02 -8.42 -13.16
C LYS A 21 -23.13 -9.47 -12.45
N PRO A 22 -22.69 -9.27 -11.20
CA PRO A 22 -22.08 -10.36 -10.45
C PRO A 22 -23.18 -11.36 -10.10
N ALA A 23 -23.15 -12.53 -10.75
CA ALA A 23 -23.86 -13.69 -10.26
C ALA A 23 -23.12 -14.17 -9.00
N PHE A 24 -23.55 -13.68 -7.84
CA PHE A 24 -23.20 -14.28 -6.55
C PHE A 24 -23.82 -15.69 -6.50
N SER A 25 -23.09 -16.68 -7.02
CA SER A 25 -23.29 -18.07 -6.66
C SER A 25 -22.20 -18.45 -5.67
N PRO A 26 -22.52 -18.66 -4.38
CA PRO A 26 -21.56 -19.21 -3.44
C PRO A 26 -21.19 -20.62 -3.93
N LYS A 27 -19.92 -20.79 -4.32
CA LYS A 27 -19.39 -22.11 -4.62
C LYS A 27 -19.03 -22.76 -3.29
N HIS A 28 -19.71 -23.85 -2.94
CA HIS A 28 -19.32 -24.69 -1.81
C HIS A 28 -17.99 -25.37 -2.15
N TYR A 29 -16.91 -25.01 -1.45
CA TYR A 29 -15.61 -25.65 -1.57
C TYR A 29 -15.37 -26.56 -0.36
N THR A 30 -14.88 -27.77 -0.61
CA THR A 30 -14.48 -28.72 0.43
C THR A 30 -13.15 -28.29 1.08
N HIS A 31 -12.95 -28.66 2.35
CA HIS A 31 -11.79 -28.29 3.17
C HIS A 31 -10.42 -28.56 2.50
N ASP A 32 -10.31 -29.63 1.70
CA ASP A 32 -9.08 -29.98 0.97
C ASP A 32 -8.74 -29.02 -0.17
N VAL A 33 -9.72 -28.30 -0.73
CA VAL A 33 -9.51 -27.27 -1.76
C VAL A 33 -9.16 -25.92 -1.13
N LEU A 34 -9.59 -25.69 0.12
CA LEU A 34 -9.33 -24.47 0.89
C LEU A 34 -7.87 -24.39 1.37
N SER A 35 -7.27 -25.51 1.80
CA SER A 35 -5.85 -25.55 2.21
C SER A 35 -4.87 -25.21 1.08
N ILE A 36 -5.23 -25.50 -0.17
CA ILE A 36 -4.41 -25.17 -1.34
C ILE A 36 -4.48 -23.66 -1.67
N ARG A 37 -5.51 -22.94 -1.21
CA ARG A 37 -5.78 -21.51 -1.51
C ARG A 37 -5.56 -20.54 -0.33
N GLY A 38 -4.99 -21.01 0.79
CA GLY A 38 -4.81 -20.17 1.98
C GLY A 38 -6.06 -20.22 2.83
N GLY A 39 -6.25 -21.36 3.50
CA GLY A 39 -7.45 -21.69 4.25
C GLY A 39 -7.21 -22.80 5.25
N ALA A 40 -5.97 -22.95 5.73
CA ALA A 40 -5.67 -23.86 6.84
C ALA A 40 -6.05 -23.25 8.20
N GLY A 41 -6.40 -21.96 8.24
CA GLY A 41 -6.87 -21.26 9.43
C GLY A 41 -8.33 -21.59 9.81
N PRO A 42 -8.74 -21.33 11.06
CA PRO A 42 -10.09 -21.63 11.56
C PRO A 42 -11.19 -20.69 11.03
N LEU A 43 -10.85 -19.71 10.18
CA LEU A 43 -11.71 -18.64 9.74
C LEU A 43 -11.93 -18.70 8.22
N ASP A 44 -13.10 -18.24 7.75
CA ASP A 44 -13.43 -18.17 6.33
C ASP A 44 -12.47 -17.21 5.58
N PRO A 45 -11.66 -17.71 4.62
CA PRO A 45 -10.70 -16.90 3.88
C PRO A 45 -11.33 -15.72 3.14
N ASP A 46 -12.51 -15.90 2.54
CA ASP A 46 -13.17 -14.83 1.78
C ASP A 46 -13.62 -13.69 2.71
N LEU A 47 -14.15 -14.05 3.89
CA LEU A 47 -14.56 -13.09 4.89
C LEU A 47 -13.37 -12.31 5.46
N ILE A 48 -12.27 -13.01 5.75
CA ILE A 48 -11.04 -12.40 6.25
C ILE A 48 -10.43 -11.49 5.20
N ALA A 49 -10.33 -11.93 3.95
CA ALA A 49 -9.81 -11.15 2.85
C ALA A 49 -10.65 -9.88 2.61
N LYS A 50 -11.99 -9.96 2.65
CA LYS A 50 -12.87 -8.79 2.57
C LYS A 50 -12.63 -7.82 3.73
N THR A 51 -12.56 -8.35 4.94
CA THR A 51 -12.41 -7.54 6.16
C THR A 51 -11.09 -6.78 6.15
N VAL A 52 -9.97 -7.48 5.93
CA VAL A 52 -8.65 -6.84 5.92
C VAL A 52 -8.51 -5.87 4.75
N THR A 53 -9.06 -6.20 3.56
CA THR A 53 -9.07 -5.29 2.42
C THR A 53 -9.84 -4.00 2.72
N GLY A 54 -11.03 -4.11 3.34
CA GLY A 54 -11.83 -2.96 3.73
C GLY A 54 -11.18 -2.09 4.79
N VAL A 55 -10.62 -2.70 5.85
CA VAL A 55 -9.91 -1.99 6.92
C VAL A 55 -8.67 -1.27 6.37
N MET A 56 -7.89 -1.93 5.53
CA MET A 56 -6.74 -1.32 4.85
C MET A 56 -7.16 -0.16 3.95
N ALA A 57 -8.25 -0.30 3.19
CA ALA A 57 -8.77 0.79 2.37
C ALA A 57 -9.17 2.01 3.21
N LEU A 58 -9.83 1.80 4.36
CA LEU A 58 -10.21 2.89 5.28
C LEU A 58 -9.00 3.57 5.89
N GLN A 59 -8.01 2.81 6.37
CA GLN A 59 -6.77 3.35 6.92
C GLN A 59 -5.99 4.13 5.86
N GLY A 60 -5.81 3.54 4.66
CA GLY A 60 -5.13 4.19 3.56
C GLY A 60 -5.82 5.48 3.12
N ALA A 61 -7.15 5.50 3.08
CA ALA A 61 -7.92 6.70 2.78
C ALA A 61 -7.74 7.79 3.85
N ALA A 62 -7.74 7.42 5.13
CA ALA A 62 -7.52 8.37 6.22
C ALA A 62 -6.14 9.04 6.12
N ASP A 63 -5.09 8.25 5.94
CA ASP A 63 -3.72 8.75 5.83
C ASP A 63 -3.49 9.56 4.55
N TYR A 64 -4.10 9.15 3.44
CA TYR A 64 -3.98 9.85 2.15
C TYR A 64 -4.74 11.18 2.10
N LEU A 65 -5.95 11.23 2.67
CA LEU A 65 -6.82 12.41 2.61
C LEU A 65 -6.56 13.41 3.74
N ALA A 66 -6.07 12.94 4.89
CA ALA A 66 -5.82 13.76 6.06
C ALA A 66 -4.45 13.44 6.69
N PRO A 67 -3.34 13.55 5.94
CA PRO A 67 -2.03 13.06 6.38
C PRO A 67 -1.52 13.70 7.68
N ASN A 68 -1.89 14.96 7.94
CA ASN A 68 -1.57 15.67 9.18
C ASN A 68 -2.44 15.29 10.37
N LYS A 69 -3.69 14.90 10.12
CA LYS A 69 -4.74 14.77 11.15
C LYS A 69 -5.03 13.32 11.51
N ALA A 70 -4.89 12.39 10.57
CA ALA A 70 -5.09 10.97 10.82
C ALA A 70 -4.17 10.44 11.93
N PRO A 71 -2.86 10.75 11.98
CA PRO A 71 -1.99 10.26 13.06
C PRO A 71 -2.42 10.77 14.45
N GLU A 72 -2.80 12.04 14.55
CA GLU A 72 -3.28 12.67 15.78
C GLU A 72 -4.58 12.01 16.26
N VAL A 73 -5.60 11.95 15.40
CA VAL A 73 -6.94 11.47 15.79
C VAL A 73 -6.96 9.96 16.04
N LEU A 74 -6.29 9.18 15.19
CA LEU A 74 -6.33 7.73 15.28
C LEU A 74 -5.37 7.21 16.34
N TYR A 75 -4.17 7.76 16.41
CA TYR A 75 -3.07 7.18 17.20
C TYR A 75 -2.55 8.10 18.31
N GLY A 76 -2.96 9.37 18.37
CA GLY A 76 -2.46 10.33 19.35
C GLY A 76 -1.04 10.84 19.03
N ILE A 77 -0.61 10.74 17.77
CA ILE A 77 0.69 11.27 17.33
C ILE A 77 0.53 12.78 17.12
N GLU A 78 1.05 13.57 18.06
CA GLU A 78 1.09 15.02 17.98
C GLU A 78 2.37 15.51 17.28
N GLY A 79 2.38 16.77 16.84
CA GLY A 79 3.59 17.39 16.28
C GLY A 79 3.96 16.94 14.87
N VAL A 80 3.02 16.37 14.10
CA VAL A 80 3.22 16.01 12.69
C VAL A 80 3.55 17.26 11.88
N GLY A 81 4.81 17.35 11.42
CA GLY A 81 5.31 18.39 10.55
C GLY A 81 5.05 18.08 9.07
N ALA A 82 5.53 18.96 8.19
CA ALA A 82 5.30 18.82 6.75
C ALA A 82 5.98 17.57 6.16
N THR A 83 7.14 17.19 6.70
CA THR A 83 7.90 16.00 6.27
C THR A 83 7.16 14.71 6.66
N GLU A 84 6.69 14.61 7.90
CA GLU A 84 5.92 13.47 8.41
C GLU A 84 4.59 13.35 7.67
N ALA A 85 3.93 14.47 7.40
CA ALA A 85 2.69 14.51 6.62
C ALA A 85 2.89 13.96 5.22
N PHE A 86 3.96 14.37 4.53
CA PHE A 86 4.31 13.84 3.22
C PHE A 86 4.51 12.32 3.26
N MET A 87 5.26 11.83 4.26
CA MET A 87 5.47 10.39 4.45
C MET A 87 4.18 9.65 4.77
N ASN A 88 3.29 10.24 5.57
CA ASN A 88 2.00 9.64 5.90
C ASN A 88 1.05 9.63 4.70
N GLU A 89 1.04 10.68 3.88
CA GLU A 89 0.28 10.70 2.63
C GLU A 89 0.77 9.58 1.70
N PHE A 90 2.09 9.44 1.56
CA PHE A 90 2.69 8.39 0.74
C PHE A 90 2.41 6.99 1.31
N ALA A 91 2.40 6.83 2.63
CA ALA A 91 1.97 5.61 3.31
C ALA A 91 0.51 5.29 2.95
N GLY A 92 -0.39 6.26 3.08
CA GLY A 92 -1.81 6.12 2.72
C GLY A 92 -2.02 5.76 1.26
N ALA A 93 -1.28 6.40 0.35
CA ALA A 93 -1.31 6.09 -1.08
C ALA A 93 -0.88 4.64 -1.37
N ASN A 94 0.17 4.14 -0.70
CA ASN A 94 0.62 2.76 -0.86
C ASN A 94 -0.34 1.74 -0.22
N THR A 95 -1.00 2.11 0.88
CA THR A 95 -2.06 1.29 1.48
C THR A 95 -3.29 1.20 0.56
N LEU A 96 -3.67 2.31 -0.09
CA LEU A 96 -4.72 2.31 -1.11
C LEU A 96 -4.31 1.52 -2.34
N ASN A 97 -3.05 1.63 -2.77
CA ASN A 97 -2.50 0.79 -3.84
C ASN A 97 -2.70 -0.69 -3.53
N TRP A 98 -2.25 -1.12 -2.35
CA TRP A 98 -2.46 -2.47 -1.86
C TRP A 98 -3.94 -2.88 -1.84
N ALA A 99 -4.82 -2.03 -1.29
CA ALA A 99 -6.24 -2.35 -1.15
C ALA A 99 -6.96 -2.47 -2.50
N ILE A 100 -6.64 -1.59 -3.47
CA ILE A 100 -7.19 -1.65 -4.82
C ILE A 100 -6.69 -2.90 -5.56
N MET A 101 -5.41 -3.24 -5.43
CA MET A 101 -4.87 -4.48 -5.99
C MET A 101 -5.59 -5.70 -5.42
N ALA A 102 -5.66 -5.81 -4.08
CA ALA A 102 -6.30 -6.92 -3.38
C ALA A 102 -7.78 -7.04 -3.77
N PHE A 103 -8.53 -5.93 -3.75
CA PHE A 103 -9.93 -5.91 -4.17
C PHE A 103 -10.08 -6.35 -5.63
N GLY A 104 -9.25 -5.83 -6.52
CA GLY A 104 -9.29 -6.12 -7.95
C GLY A 104 -9.15 -7.61 -8.26
N VAL A 105 -8.16 -8.27 -7.65
CA VAL A 105 -7.87 -9.70 -7.91
C VAL A 105 -8.79 -10.66 -7.15
N LEU A 106 -9.34 -10.26 -6.00
CA LEU A 106 -10.18 -11.13 -5.18
C LEU A 106 -11.68 -10.99 -5.51
N PHE A 107 -12.14 -9.76 -5.74
CA PHE A 107 -13.57 -9.45 -5.81
C PHE A 107 -13.97 -8.73 -7.10
N GLY A 108 -13.03 -8.01 -7.72
CA GLY A 108 -13.27 -7.25 -8.95
C GLY A 108 -13.17 -8.06 -10.24
N GLY A 109 -12.70 -9.31 -10.18
CA GLY A 109 -12.52 -10.15 -11.37
C GLY A 109 -11.44 -9.64 -12.33
N LEU A 110 -10.52 -8.79 -11.84
CA LEU A 110 -9.44 -8.24 -12.64
C LEU A 110 -8.29 -9.24 -12.77
N SER A 111 -7.59 -9.20 -13.91
CA SER A 111 -6.30 -9.87 -14.01
C SER A 111 -5.27 -9.21 -13.09
N ALA A 112 -4.24 -9.95 -12.69
CA ALA A 112 -3.14 -9.43 -11.86
C ALA A 112 -2.56 -8.12 -12.42
N LYS A 113 -2.28 -8.07 -13.72
CA LYS A 113 -1.77 -6.85 -14.38
C LYS A 113 -2.74 -5.67 -14.23
N LYS A 114 -4.02 -5.87 -14.54
CA LYS A 114 -5.02 -4.79 -14.45
C LYS A 114 -5.18 -4.30 -13.02
N ALA A 115 -5.23 -5.22 -12.06
CA ALA A 115 -5.31 -4.88 -10.64
C ALA A 115 -4.09 -4.06 -10.18
N ILE A 116 -2.88 -4.45 -10.57
CA ILE A 116 -1.64 -3.69 -10.32
C ILE A 116 -1.71 -2.31 -10.97
N GLY A 117 -2.14 -2.23 -12.23
CA GLY A 117 -2.30 -0.96 -12.94
C GLY A 117 -3.24 0.01 -12.22
N TYR A 118 -4.41 -0.45 -11.78
CA TYR A 118 -5.33 0.38 -10.99
C TYR A 118 -4.79 0.70 -9.59
N GLY A 119 -4.10 -0.24 -8.97
CA GLY A 119 -3.45 -0.05 -7.67
C GLY A 119 -2.43 1.08 -7.67
N LEU A 120 -1.70 1.28 -8.77
CA LEU A 120 -0.70 2.36 -8.85
C LEU A 120 -1.31 3.78 -8.91
N LEU A 121 -2.61 3.94 -9.15
CA LEU A 121 -3.21 5.25 -9.35
C LEU A 121 -3.10 6.19 -8.14
N PRO A 122 -3.37 5.78 -6.88
CA PRO A 122 -3.24 6.67 -5.73
C PRO A 122 -1.80 7.18 -5.53
N THR A 123 -0.79 6.33 -5.68
CA THR A 123 0.62 6.75 -5.53
C THR A 123 1.02 7.72 -6.64
N LEU A 124 0.60 7.47 -7.89
CA LEU A 124 0.83 8.38 -9.00
C LEU A 124 0.16 9.75 -8.81
N LEU A 125 -1.04 9.77 -8.24
CA LEU A 125 -1.77 11.00 -7.95
C LEU A 125 -1.12 11.79 -6.80
N ALA A 126 -0.63 11.12 -5.76
CA ALA A 126 0.12 11.73 -4.67
C ALA A 126 1.36 12.47 -5.20
N GLU A 127 2.17 11.74 -5.98
CA GLU A 127 3.45 12.23 -6.50
C GLU A 127 3.26 13.35 -7.52
N ILE A 128 2.34 13.19 -8.49
CA ILE A 128 2.12 14.23 -9.49
C ILE A 128 1.61 15.52 -8.85
N ARG A 129 0.79 15.41 -7.79
CA ARG A 129 0.32 16.57 -7.05
C ARG A 129 1.49 17.30 -6.40
N GLY A 130 2.37 16.57 -5.71
CA GLY A 130 3.53 17.13 -5.02
C GLY A 130 4.58 17.75 -5.94
N ILE A 131 4.77 17.15 -7.13
CA ILE A 131 5.66 17.69 -8.16
C ILE A 131 5.06 18.97 -8.76
N LEU A 132 3.78 18.96 -9.14
CA LEU A 132 3.14 20.07 -9.85
C LEU A 132 2.89 21.30 -8.98
N ASN A 133 2.67 21.12 -7.68
CA ASN A 133 2.47 22.23 -6.73
C ASN A 133 3.77 22.69 -6.06
N GLY A 134 4.90 22.04 -6.33
CA GLY A 134 6.21 22.34 -5.75
C GLY A 134 6.37 21.93 -4.28
N SER A 135 5.41 21.23 -3.68
CA SER A 135 5.49 20.86 -2.26
C SER A 135 6.62 19.87 -1.99
N THR A 136 6.92 18.98 -2.94
CA THR A 136 8.03 18.03 -2.81
C THR A 136 9.39 18.75 -2.79
N GLU A 137 9.57 19.75 -3.64
CA GLU A 137 10.80 20.57 -3.65
C GLU A 137 10.92 21.41 -2.38
N ALA A 138 9.81 21.97 -1.89
CA ALA A 138 9.78 22.75 -0.66
C ALA A 138 10.16 21.95 0.59
N LEU A 139 9.98 20.63 0.57
CA LEU A 139 10.42 19.71 1.62
C LEU A 139 11.93 19.38 1.56
N GLY A 140 12.65 19.90 0.56
CA GLY A 140 14.07 19.65 0.35
C GLY A 140 14.38 18.37 -0.42
N CYS A 141 13.35 17.62 -0.86
CA CYS A 141 13.55 16.37 -1.58
C CYS A 141 14.39 16.56 -2.85
N ASN A 142 15.24 15.59 -3.15
CA ASN A 142 15.97 15.54 -4.41
C ASN A 142 15.00 15.31 -5.57
N MET A 143 14.70 16.37 -6.32
CA MET A 143 13.74 16.32 -7.43
C MET A 143 14.14 15.32 -8.53
N THR A 144 15.43 15.06 -8.75
CA THR A 144 15.86 14.04 -9.72
C THR A 144 15.44 12.64 -9.29
N ALA A 145 15.61 12.33 -8.00
CA ALA A 145 15.15 11.06 -7.43
C ALA A 145 13.62 10.95 -7.48
N GLN A 146 12.90 12.04 -7.22
CA GLN A 146 11.43 12.08 -7.27
C GLN A 146 10.89 11.87 -8.69
N TRP A 147 11.54 12.47 -9.71
CA TRP A 147 11.18 12.22 -11.10
C TRP A 147 11.39 10.75 -11.50
N LEU A 148 12.50 10.13 -11.09
CA LEU A 148 12.72 8.70 -11.33
C LEU A 148 11.68 7.84 -10.63
N ASN A 149 11.37 8.18 -9.37
CA ASN A 149 10.37 7.49 -8.57
C ASN A 149 8.97 7.56 -9.19
N TRP A 150 8.66 8.64 -9.91
CA TRP A 150 7.39 8.85 -10.60
C TRP A 150 7.33 8.19 -11.99
N VAL A 151 8.39 8.32 -12.77
CA VAL A 151 8.43 7.80 -14.16
C VAL A 151 8.18 6.29 -14.20
N LEU A 152 8.84 5.53 -13.34
CA LEU A 152 8.72 4.06 -13.31
C LEU A 152 7.28 3.57 -13.07
N PRO A 153 6.55 4.01 -12.02
CA PRO A 153 5.17 3.61 -11.81
C PRO A 153 4.23 4.14 -12.88
N VAL A 154 4.49 5.29 -13.52
CA VAL A 154 3.64 5.77 -14.64
C VAL A 154 3.70 4.82 -15.82
N PHE A 155 4.91 4.48 -16.27
CA PHE A 155 5.08 3.54 -17.37
C PHE A 155 4.57 2.16 -17.02
N THR A 156 4.78 1.72 -15.77
CA THR A 156 4.27 0.43 -15.28
C THR A 156 2.74 0.41 -15.26
N CYS A 157 2.10 1.44 -14.73
CA CYS A 157 0.64 1.60 -14.69
C CYS A 157 0.06 1.60 -16.10
N HIS A 158 0.61 2.41 -17.01
CA HIS A 158 0.18 2.46 -18.40
C HIS A 158 0.28 1.09 -19.07
N ALA A 159 1.46 0.46 -19.02
CA ALA A 159 1.69 -0.84 -19.65
C ALA A 159 0.77 -1.93 -19.10
N ALA A 160 0.52 -1.91 -17.78
CA ALA A 160 -0.38 -2.84 -17.11
C ALA A 160 -1.85 -2.62 -17.50
N LEU A 161 -2.27 -1.36 -17.63
CA LEU A 161 -3.63 -0.99 -18.02
C LEU A 161 -3.91 -1.15 -19.52
N THR A 162 -2.90 -1.09 -20.40
CA THR A 162 -3.07 -1.36 -21.83
C THR A 162 -2.80 -2.82 -22.20
N ASP A 163 -2.40 -3.64 -21.23
CA ASP A 163 -1.93 -5.02 -21.42
C ASP A 163 -0.81 -5.12 -22.47
N ALA A 164 0.13 -4.18 -22.42
CA ALA A 164 1.28 -4.19 -23.32
C ALA A 164 2.12 -5.45 -23.12
N ASP A 165 2.75 -5.96 -24.19
CA ASP A 165 3.54 -7.21 -24.14
C ASP A 165 4.70 -7.15 -23.14
N TYR A 166 5.27 -5.97 -22.94
CA TYR A 166 6.38 -5.71 -22.01
C TYR A 166 5.93 -5.43 -20.55
N SER A 167 4.62 -5.39 -20.28
CA SER A 167 4.04 -5.02 -18.98
C SER A 167 4.59 -5.85 -17.81
N THR A 168 4.67 -7.18 -17.96
CA THR A 168 5.18 -8.07 -16.90
C THR A 168 6.62 -7.73 -16.52
N ASN A 169 7.47 -7.40 -17.49
CA ASN A 169 8.86 -7.05 -17.24
C ASN A 169 8.96 -5.71 -16.50
N LEU A 170 8.16 -4.71 -16.89
CA LEU A 170 8.10 -3.44 -16.17
C LEU A 170 7.58 -3.59 -14.75
N ILE A 171 6.53 -4.38 -14.53
CA ILE A 171 6.00 -4.61 -13.18
C ILE A 171 7.06 -5.28 -12.30
N LYS A 172 7.79 -6.27 -12.82
CA LYS A 172 8.88 -6.92 -12.08
C LYS A 172 10.01 -5.93 -11.77
N ALA A 173 10.43 -5.11 -12.73
CA ALA A 173 11.46 -4.10 -12.53
C ALA A 173 11.04 -3.06 -11.47
N TRP A 174 9.81 -2.56 -11.56
CA TRP A 174 9.24 -1.65 -10.57
C TRP A 174 9.15 -2.30 -9.19
N CYS A 175 8.70 -3.55 -9.10
CA CYS A 175 8.64 -4.30 -7.84
C CYS A 175 10.02 -4.45 -7.19
N VAL A 176 11.08 -4.73 -7.96
CA VAL A 176 12.45 -4.80 -7.44
C VAL A 176 12.91 -3.43 -6.95
N TYR A 177 12.71 -2.39 -7.77
CA TYR A 177 13.07 -1.01 -7.40
C TYR A 177 12.37 -0.57 -6.12
N LEU A 178 11.04 -0.72 -6.05
CA LEU A 178 10.25 -0.32 -4.89
C LEU A 178 10.66 -1.14 -3.66
N GLY A 179 10.87 -2.45 -3.80
CA GLY A 179 11.34 -3.31 -2.71
C GLY A 179 12.69 -2.88 -2.14
N LEU A 180 13.64 -2.51 -3.00
CA LEU A 180 14.95 -2.01 -2.57
C LEU A 180 14.84 -0.63 -1.90
N ALA A 181 14.13 0.32 -2.52
CA ALA A 181 13.96 1.66 -1.99
C ALA A 181 13.25 1.65 -0.63
N THR A 182 12.16 0.90 -0.51
CA THR A 182 11.39 0.80 0.73
C THR A 182 12.09 -0.07 1.76
N GLY A 183 12.80 -1.11 1.34
CA GLY A 183 13.69 -1.88 2.21
C GLY A 183 14.77 -1.01 2.85
N GLN A 184 15.36 -0.08 2.09
CA GLN A 184 16.31 0.89 2.62
C GLN A 184 15.65 1.83 3.64
N CYS A 185 14.49 2.40 3.33
CA CYS A 185 13.72 3.22 4.28
C CYS A 185 13.41 2.46 5.57
N ARG A 186 13.24 1.13 5.51
CA ARG A 186 12.95 0.32 6.70
C ARG A 186 14.18 0.00 7.55
N LEU A 187 15.28 -0.37 6.90
CA LEU A 187 16.47 -0.92 7.55
C LEU A 187 17.52 0.17 7.88
N ALA A 188 17.53 1.24 7.10
CA ALA A 188 18.45 2.37 7.26
C ALA A 188 17.70 3.70 6.97
N PRO A 189 16.67 4.04 7.77
CA PRO A 189 15.80 5.19 7.51
C PRO A 189 16.58 6.50 7.40
N GLU A 190 17.57 6.74 8.26
CA GLU A 190 18.36 7.98 8.23
C GLU A 190 19.16 8.11 6.92
N ALA A 191 19.80 7.03 6.48
CA ALA A 191 20.52 6.99 5.21
C ALA A 191 19.57 7.12 4.01
N ALA A 192 18.34 6.59 4.12
CA ALA A 192 17.32 6.80 3.11
C ALA A 192 16.90 8.28 3.06
N LEU A 193 16.60 8.90 4.20
CA LEU A 193 16.27 10.32 4.29
C LEU A 193 17.36 11.19 3.66
N ASP A 194 18.63 10.88 3.91
CA ASP A 194 19.78 11.48 3.23
C ASP A 194 19.76 11.31 1.72
N GLY A 195 19.61 10.06 1.26
CA GLY A 195 19.58 9.74 -0.17
C GLY A 195 18.45 10.44 -0.92
N TRP A 196 17.31 10.62 -0.26
CA TRP A 196 16.14 11.33 -0.79
C TRP A 196 16.20 12.85 -0.61
N GLY A 197 17.19 13.38 0.13
CA GLY A 197 17.45 14.81 0.30
C GLY A 197 16.68 15.48 1.44
N PHE A 198 16.02 14.72 2.33
CA PHE A 198 15.26 15.31 3.42
C PHE A 198 16.20 16.03 4.42
N PRO A 199 15.96 17.32 4.71
CA PRO A 199 16.81 18.10 5.60
C PRO A 199 16.56 17.75 7.08
N GLU A 200 15.34 17.32 7.40
CA GLU A 200 14.91 16.98 8.75
C GLU A 200 14.98 15.47 9.00
N LYS A 201 15.52 15.07 10.15
CA LYS A 201 15.70 13.67 10.56
C LYS A 201 15.39 13.49 12.05
N GLY A 202 14.33 14.15 12.52
CA GLY A 202 13.87 13.98 13.89
C GLY A 202 13.45 12.52 14.16
N PRO A 203 13.37 12.10 15.44
CA PRO A 203 12.89 10.77 15.78
C PRO A 203 11.52 10.45 15.16
N LEU A 204 10.63 11.44 15.10
CA LEU A 204 9.32 11.31 14.48
C LEU A 204 9.41 11.11 12.96
N THR A 205 10.28 11.87 12.28
CA THR A 205 10.56 11.70 10.85
C THR A 205 11.09 10.30 10.53
N VAL A 206 12.03 9.81 11.33
CA VAL A 206 12.60 8.46 11.20
C VAL A 206 11.53 7.39 11.43
N PHE A 207 10.65 7.60 12.41
CA PHE A 207 9.50 6.73 12.66
C PHE A 207 8.55 6.69 11.46
N PHE A 208 8.13 7.85 10.92
CA PHE A 208 7.27 7.93 9.74
C PHE A 208 7.92 7.34 8.49
N CYS A 209 9.25 7.48 8.32
CA CYS A 209 9.98 6.83 7.23
C CYS A 209 9.85 5.30 7.31
N LYS A 210 9.99 4.71 8.51
CA LYS A 210 9.76 3.28 8.74
C LYS A 210 8.29 2.91 8.49
N VAL A 211 7.32 3.69 8.97
CA VAL A 211 5.88 3.44 8.75
C VAL A 211 5.54 3.46 7.27
N MET A 212 5.93 4.50 6.54
CA MET A 212 5.76 4.60 5.09
C MET A 212 6.33 3.37 4.36
N SER A 213 7.54 2.96 4.74
CA SER A 213 8.22 1.84 4.11
C SER A 213 7.48 0.51 4.26
N GLN A 214 6.80 0.27 5.38
CA GLN A 214 6.13 -1.01 5.62
C GLN A 214 4.88 -1.19 4.73
N PHE A 215 4.14 -0.11 4.49
CA PHE A 215 2.97 -0.12 3.62
C PHE A 215 3.38 -0.29 2.16
N ALA A 216 4.47 0.35 1.76
CA ALA A 216 5.03 0.19 0.43
C ALA A 216 5.66 -1.21 0.23
N LEU A 217 6.29 -1.79 1.25
CA LEU A 217 6.75 -3.19 1.23
C LEU A 217 5.58 -4.17 1.09
N ALA A 218 4.47 -3.95 1.79
CA ALA A 218 3.27 -4.76 1.65
C ALA A 218 2.74 -4.72 0.20
N ALA A 219 2.59 -3.53 -0.38
CA ALA A 219 2.21 -3.37 -1.80
C ALA A 219 3.20 -4.06 -2.75
N THR A 220 4.49 -4.00 -2.45
CA THR A 220 5.56 -4.67 -3.21
C THR A 220 5.41 -6.18 -3.16
N VAL A 221 5.24 -6.77 -1.97
CA VAL A 221 5.07 -8.23 -1.81
C VAL A 221 3.81 -8.71 -2.50
N LEU A 222 2.71 -7.96 -2.43
CA LEU A 222 1.47 -8.28 -3.16
C LEU A 222 1.74 -8.29 -4.67
N THR A 223 2.34 -7.22 -5.20
CA THR A 223 2.69 -7.10 -6.62
C THR A 223 3.58 -8.27 -7.06
N GLY A 224 4.68 -8.52 -6.34
CA GLY A 224 5.65 -9.57 -6.64
C GLY A 224 5.02 -10.96 -6.63
N SER A 225 4.13 -11.24 -5.68
CA SER A 225 3.39 -12.50 -5.59
C SER A 225 2.44 -12.67 -6.77
N LEU A 226 1.67 -11.62 -7.11
CA LEU A 226 0.72 -11.65 -8.23
C LEU A 226 1.42 -11.85 -9.58
N VAL A 227 2.53 -11.15 -9.85
CA VAL A 227 3.28 -11.35 -11.11
C VAL A 227 4.08 -12.65 -11.16
N SER A 228 4.24 -13.31 -10.03
CA SER A 228 4.83 -14.66 -9.93
C SER A 228 3.77 -15.76 -10.03
N GLY A 229 2.48 -15.41 -10.19
CA GLY A 229 1.39 -16.38 -10.35
C GLY A 229 0.93 -17.04 -9.05
N VAL A 230 1.24 -16.44 -7.90
CA VAL A 230 0.70 -16.90 -6.61
C VAL A 230 -0.81 -16.67 -6.58
N ASP A 231 -1.55 -17.62 -5.99
CA ASP A 231 -3.00 -17.47 -5.77
C ASP A 231 -3.32 -16.15 -5.04
N SER A 232 -4.40 -15.47 -5.46
CA SER A 232 -4.75 -14.14 -4.96
C SER A 232 -4.90 -14.06 -3.45
N HIS A 233 -5.48 -15.08 -2.80
CA HIS A 233 -5.63 -15.08 -1.34
C HIS A 233 -4.27 -15.22 -0.66
N LYS A 234 -3.43 -16.15 -1.14
CA LYS A 234 -2.06 -16.31 -0.64
C LYS A 234 -1.19 -15.08 -0.86
N ALA A 235 -1.31 -14.43 -2.02
CA ALA A 235 -0.59 -13.20 -2.33
C ALA A 235 -0.95 -12.08 -1.35
N VAL A 236 -2.25 -11.95 -1.03
CA VAL A 236 -2.72 -11.03 0.02
C VAL A 236 -2.17 -11.43 1.39
N GLY A 237 -2.25 -12.71 1.78
CA GLY A 237 -1.67 -13.19 3.04
C GLY A 237 -0.18 -12.88 3.19
N TYR A 238 0.64 -13.21 2.18
CA TYR A 238 2.08 -12.92 2.16
C TYR A 238 2.38 -11.44 2.28
N SER A 239 1.59 -10.60 1.59
CA SER A 239 1.79 -9.16 1.62
C SER A 239 1.50 -8.49 2.95
N LEU A 240 0.78 -9.16 3.85
CA LEU A 240 0.50 -8.65 5.20
C LEU A 240 1.60 -9.02 6.20
N VAL A 241 2.49 -9.95 5.87
CA VAL A 241 3.60 -10.38 6.74
C VAL A 241 4.52 -9.20 7.10
N PRO A 242 4.98 -8.34 6.15
CA PRO A 242 5.78 -7.17 6.50
C PRO A 242 5.06 -6.20 7.46
N LEU A 243 3.75 -6.01 7.30
CA LEU A 243 2.96 -5.14 8.18
C LEU A 243 2.91 -5.71 9.60
N LEU A 244 2.57 -7.00 9.73
CA LEU A 244 2.52 -7.67 11.02
C LEU A 244 3.87 -7.62 11.73
N ALA A 245 4.94 -7.97 11.03
CA ALA A 245 6.30 -7.92 11.56
C ALA A 245 6.68 -6.50 12.02
N SER A 246 6.30 -5.48 11.25
CA SER A 246 6.64 -4.10 11.58
C SER A 246 5.88 -3.57 12.80
N VAL A 247 4.56 -3.81 12.88
CA VAL A 247 3.76 -3.40 14.05
C VAL A 247 4.24 -4.12 15.32
N LEU A 248 4.54 -5.42 15.21
CA LEU A 248 5.13 -6.18 16.33
C LEU A 248 6.48 -5.59 16.75
N GLN A 249 7.38 -5.28 15.80
CA GLN A 249 8.66 -4.68 16.12
C GLN A 249 8.49 -3.33 16.82
N PHE A 250 7.60 -2.46 16.34
CA PHE A 250 7.39 -1.14 16.94
C PHE A 250 6.87 -1.21 18.38
N VAL A 251 5.98 -2.17 18.66
CA VAL A 251 5.49 -2.41 20.03
C VAL A 251 6.58 -3.01 20.90
N LEU A 252 7.28 -4.05 20.43
CA LEU A 252 8.27 -4.79 21.24
C LEU A 252 9.55 -3.99 21.51
N SER A 253 9.93 -3.07 20.62
CA SER A 253 11.09 -2.19 20.80
C SER A 253 10.81 -0.98 21.70
N GLY A 254 9.53 -0.67 21.96
CA GLY A 254 9.13 0.58 22.60
C GLY A 254 9.17 1.80 21.67
N ASP A 255 9.56 1.66 20.39
CA ASP A 255 9.59 2.75 19.40
C ASP A 255 8.23 3.45 19.32
N LEU A 256 7.12 2.69 19.31
CA LEU A 256 5.77 3.25 19.25
C LEU A 256 5.38 3.94 20.56
N GLU A 257 5.63 3.30 21.70
CA GLU A 257 5.35 3.87 23.03
C GLU A 257 6.10 5.18 23.22
N ALA A 258 7.34 5.29 22.72
CA ALA A 258 8.11 6.53 22.75
C ALA A 258 7.46 7.68 21.95
N GLN A 259 6.61 7.38 20.95
CA GLN A 259 5.90 8.41 20.18
C GLN A 259 4.52 8.76 20.75
N ILE A 260 3.79 7.80 21.34
CA ILE A 260 2.37 7.97 21.69
C ILE A 260 2.00 7.60 23.14
N GLY A 261 2.98 7.20 23.95
CA GLY A 261 2.79 6.77 25.34
C GLY A 261 1.78 5.62 25.46
N ASP A 262 0.86 5.75 26.42
CA ASP A 262 -0.19 4.75 26.71
C ASP A 262 -1.11 4.47 25.51
N ASN A 263 -1.14 5.33 24.48
CA ASN A 263 -1.89 5.06 23.26
C ASN A 263 -1.32 3.89 22.44
N VAL A 264 -0.16 3.32 22.81
CA VAL A 264 0.41 2.09 22.20
C VAL A 264 -0.60 0.95 22.15
N VAL A 265 -1.55 0.89 23.10
CA VAL A 265 -2.64 -0.09 23.13
C VAL A 265 -3.53 -0.05 21.88
N LYS A 266 -3.57 1.08 21.16
CA LYS A 266 -4.31 1.22 19.88
C LYS A 266 -3.69 0.42 18.74
N ALA A 267 -2.45 -0.07 18.89
CA ALA A 267 -1.82 -0.98 17.92
C ALA A 267 -2.24 -2.44 18.10
N TYR A 268 -2.78 -2.85 19.26
CA TYR A 268 -3.13 -4.25 19.51
C TYR A 268 -4.25 -4.79 18.60
N PRO A 269 -5.31 -4.02 18.28
CA PRO A 269 -6.28 -4.42 17.27
C PRO A 269 -5.64 -4.70 15.90
N TRP A 270 -4.64 -3.91 15.51
CA TRP A 270 -3.91 -4.12 14.25
C TRP A 270 -3.13 -5.43 14.26
N ILE A 271 -2.44 -5.75 15.36
CA ILE A 271 -1.74 -7.04 15.50
C ILE A 271 -2.74 -8.19 15.35
N ALA A 272 -3.90 -8.12 16.00
CA ALA A 272 -4.91 -9.17 15.94
C ALA A 272 -5.48 -9.35 14.51
N ILE A 273 -5.85 -8.25 13.84
CA ILE A 273 -6.37 -8.28 12.47
C ILE A 273 -5.32 -8.83 11.50
N LEU A 274 -4.08 -8.34 11.58
CA LEU A 274 -3.00 -8.75 10.70
C LEU A 274 -2.60 -10.20 10.94
N ALA A 275 -2.52 -10.64 12.20
CA ALA A 275 -2.22 -12.04 12.53
C ALA A 275 -3.33 -12.96 12.00
N ALA A 276 -4.60 -12.65 12.26
CA ALA A 276 -5.72 -13.45 11.75
C ALA A 276 -5.70 -13.53 10.22
N ALA A 277 -5.41 -12.42 9.54
CA ALA A 277 -5.31 -12.38 8.09
C ALA A 277 -4.12 -13.17 7.55
N VAL A 278 -2.93 -13.02 8.13
CA VAL A 278 -1.73 -13.78 7.74
C VAL A 278 -1.95 -15.28 7.95
N PHE A 279 -2.39 -15.71 9.15
CA PHE A 279 -2.59 -17.13 9.44
C PHE A 279 -3.68 -17.78 8.59
N THR A 280 -4.73 -17.03 8.25
CA THR A 280 -5.83 -17.55 7.44
C THR A 280 -5.48 -17.59 5.96
N LEU A 281 -4.85 -16.54 5.42
CA LEU A 281 -4.68 -16.36 3.99
C LEU A 281 -3.32 -16.86 3.46
N ALA A 282 -2.27 -16.82 4.27
CA ALA A 282 -0.93 -17.23 3.83
C ALA A 282 -0.68 -18.74 3.96
N PHE A 283 -1.40 -19.42 4.86
CA PHE A 283 -1.22 -20.81 5.25
C PHE A 283 -2.51 -21.62 5.05
#